data_AF-Q9L361-F1
#
_entry.id   AF-Q9L361-F1
#
_cell.length_a   1.000
_cell.length_b   1.000
_cell.length_c   1.000
_cell.angle_alpha   90.00
_cell.angle_beta   90.00
_cell.angle_gamma   90.00
#
_symmetry.space_group_name_H-M   'P 1'
#
loop_
_entity.id
_entity.type
_entity.pdbx_description
1 polymer ?
#
loop_
_entity_poly.entity_id
_entity_poly.type
_entity_poly.pdbx_seq_one_letter_code
_entity_poly.pdbx_strand_id
1 'polypeptide(L)'
;KCIGCHTCSVTCKNVWTSRDGVEYAWFNNVETKPGIGYPKEWENQDKWQGGWKRNADGTLEPRQGGKLKILANLFANPNLPQIDEYYEPFTYDYEHLQKAPLVQTPPTARPVSVLTGRKMEKIEWGPNWE
;
A
#
# COMPACT_ATOMS: atom_id res chain seq x y z
N LYS A 1 0.44 -25.30 -6.65
CA LYS A 1 -0.73 -25.52 -5.77
C LYS A 1 -1.37 -24.23 -5.25
N CYS A 2 -0.77 -23.05 -5.47
CA CYS A 2 -1.41 -21.77 -5.15
C CYS A 2 -2.72 -21.63 -5.94
N ILE A 3 -3.75 -21.06 -5.31
CA ILE A 3 -5.05 -20.76 -5.92
C ILE A 3 -5.45 -19.28 -5.81
N GLY A 4 -4.55 -18.42 -5.32
CA GLY A 4 -4.82 -16.97 -5.21
C GLY A 4 -6.01 -16.61 -4.32
N CYS A 5 -6.23 -17.31 -3.20
CA CYS A 5 -7.43 -17.10 -2.37
C CYS A 5 -7.32 -15.99 -1.31
N HIS A 6 -6.14 -15.39 -1.14
CA HIS A 6 -5.86 -14.31 -0.17
C HIS A 6 -6.13 -14.65 1.32
N THR A 7 -6.43 -15.91 1.67
CA THR A 7 -6.67 -16.31 3.07
C THR A 7 -5.47 -16.03 3.97
N CYS A 8 -4.25 -16.21 3.47
CA CYS A 8 -3.02 -15.87 4.18
C CYS A 8 -2.89 -14.36 4.46
N SER A 9 -3.35 -13.53 3.53
CA SER A 9 -3.35 -12.07 3.69
C SER A 9 -4.32 -11.62 4.79
N VAL A 10 -5.54 -12.15 4.78
CA VAL A 10 -6.59 -11.78 5.74
C VAL A 10 -6.23 -12.22 7.16
N THR A 11 -5.72 -13.44 7.34
CA THR A 11 -5.31 -13.93 8.67
C THR A 11 -4.16 -13.09 9.23
N CYS A 12 -3.18 -12.73 8.41
CA CYS A 12 -2.09 -11.85 8.81
C CYS A 12 -2.60 -10.45 9.18
N LYS A 13 -3.46 -9.85 8.36
CA LYS A 13 -4.05 -8.52 8.58
C LYS A 13 -4.75 -8.46 9.93
N ASN A 14 -5.68 -9.39 10.19
CA ASN A 14 -6.49 -9.42 11.40
C ASN A 14 -5.66 -9.52 12.68
N VAL A 15 -4.57 -10.31 12.66
CA VAL A 15 -3.74 -10.52 13.85
C VAL A 15 -2.78 -9.35 14.08
N TRP A 16 -2.21 -8.78 13.02
CA TRP A 16 -1.03 -7.93 13.15
C TRP A 16 -1.21 -6.46 12.73
N THR A 17 -2.02 -6.18 11.69
CA THR A 17 -2.03 -4.87 11.01
C THR A 17 -3.41 -4.26 10.82
N SER A 18 -4.34 -4.49 11.76
CA SER A 18 -5.68 -3.87 11.80
C SER A 18 -5.75 -2.55 12.60
N ARG A 19 -4.62 -2.02 13.07
CA ARG A 19 -4.55 -0.75 13.82
C ARG A 19 -4.30 0.43 12.87
N ASP A 20 -4.73 1.62 13.29
CA ASP A 20 -4.42 2.87 12.61
C ASP A 20 -2.90 3.09 12.46
N GLY A 21 -2.49 3.60 11.30
CA GLY A 21 -1.11 3.75 10.85
C GLY A 21 -0.55 2.56 10.07
N VAL A 22 -1.21 1.38 10.11
CA VAL A 22 -0.80 0.16 9.38
C VAL A 22 -1.97 -0.54 8.68
N GLU A 23 -3.13 0.09 8.62
CA GLU A 23 -4.32 -0.41 7.94
C GLU A 23 -4.07 -0.61 6.44
N TYR A 24 -3.25 0.24 5.81
CA TYR A 24 -2.84 0.07 4.42
C TYR A 24 -1.82 -1.06 4.23
N ALA A 25 -1.12 -1.47 5.29
CA ALA A 25 0.05 -2.35 5.21
C ALA A 25 -0.31 -3.85 5.23
N TRP A 26 0.01 -4.57 4.16
CA TRP A 26 -0.21 -6.01 4.05
C TRP A 26 1.10 -6.78 4.17
N PHE A 27 1.47 -7.21 5.38
CA PHE A 27 2.69 -8.00 5.61
C PHE A 27 2.73 -9.30 4.81
N ASN A 28 1.56 -9.91 4.60
CA ASN A 28 1.39 -10.98 3.65
C ASN A 28 0.40 -10.51 2.57
N ASN A 29 0.89 -10.29 1.36
CA ASN A 29 0.06 -10.00 0.19
C ASN A 29 0.19 -11.13 -0.85
N VAL A 30 -0.77 -11.18 -1.77
CA VAL A 30 -0.79 -12.07 -2.91
C VAL A 30 -1.03 -11.20 -4.13
N GLU A 31 -0.29 -11.44 -5.21
CA GLU A 31 -0.36 -10.66 -6.44
C GLU A 31 -0.63 -11.59 -7.63
N THR A 32 -1.52 -11.15 -8.52
CA THR A 32 -1.76 -11.81 -9.80
C THR A 32 -0.67 -11.41 -10.79
N LYS A 33 -0.19 -12.36 -11.60
CA LYS A 33 0.73 -12.09 -12.70
C LYS A 33 0.09 -12.41 -14.05
N PRO A 34 0.31 -11.60 -15.10
CA PRO A 34 1.14 -10.38 -15.12
C PRO A 34 0.49 -9.19 -14.37
N GLY A 35 1.32 -8.38 -13.68
CA GLY A 35 0.88 -7.24 -12.87
C GLY A 35 2.05 -6.51 -12.20
N ILE A 36 1.86 -5.25 -11.81
CA ILE A 36 2.87 -4.37 -11.18
C ILE A 36 3.03 -4.59 -9.67
N GLY A 37 2.02 -5.18 -9.01
CA GLY A 37 2.11 -5.63 -7.63
C GLY A 37 1.89 -4.56 -6.56
N TYR A 38 2.29 -4.87 -5.33
CA TYR A 38 2.07 -4.03 -4.14
C TYR A 38 3.37 -3.88 -3.31
N PRO A 39 3.93 -2.67 -3.15
CA PRO A 39 3.55 -1.43 -3.83
C PRO A 39 3.77 -1.52 -5.34
N LYS A 40 3.19 -0.57 -6.08
CA LYS A 40 3.28 -0.51 -7.54
C LYS A 40 4.73 -0.59 -8.01
N GLU A 41 4.97 -1.48 -8.98
CA GLU A 41 6.30 -1.74 -9.57
C GLU A 41 7.39 -2.11 -8.56
N TRP A 42 7.07 -2.79 -7.45
CA TRP A 42 8.07 -3.11 -6.43
C TRP A 42 9.30 -3.89 -6.96
N GLU A 43 9.14 -4.62 -8.07
CA GLU A 43 10.22 -5.34 -8.76
C GLU A 43 11.21 -4.41 -9.50
N ASN A 44 10.83 -3.17 -9.82
CA ASN A 44 11.64 -2.19 -10.55
C ASN A 44 12.72 -1.56 -9.65
N GLN A 45 13.90 -2.18 -9.61
CA GLN A 45 15.02 -1.70 -8.78
C GLN A 45 15.74 -0.48 -9.36
N ASP A 46 15.47 -0.10 -10.60
CA ASP A 46 15.95 1.17 -11.15
C ASP A 46 15.15 2.34 -10.56
N LYS A 47 13.87 2.13 -10.23
CA LYS A 47 13.03 3.07 -9.47
C LYS A 47 13.30 3.01 -7.96
N TRP A 48 13.17 1.84 -7.36
CA TRP A 48 13.13 1.70 -5.89
C TRP A 48 14.49 1.54 -5.21
N GLN A 49 15.54 1.20 -5.97
CA GLN A 49 16.91 1.07 -5.45
C GLN A 49 17.01 0.10 -4.24
N GLY A 50 16.21 -0.97 -4.24
CA GLY A 50 16.23 -2.01 -3.22
C GLY A 50 17.35 -3.04 -3.43
N GLY A 51 17.71 -3.76 -2.37
CA GLY A 51 18.71 -4.83 -2.42
C GLY A 51 20.16 -4.34 -2.58
N TRP A 52 21.01 -5.21 -3.15
CA TRP A 52 22.46 -5.03 -3.24
C TRP A 52 22.94 -4.99 -4.70
N LYS A 53 24.06 -4.32 -4.94
CA LYS A 53 24.86 -4.42 -6.17
C LYS A 53 26.25 -4.95 -5.83
N ARG A 54 26.87 -5.64 -6.78
CA ARG A 54 28.26 -6.09 -6.68
C ARG A 54 29.14 -5.14 -7.47
N ASN A 55 30.11 -4.54 -6.79
CA ASN A 55 31.10 -3.65 -7.38
C ASN A 55 32.15 -4.44 -8.18
N ALA A 56 32.94 -3.76 -9.01
CA ALA A 56 33.95 -4.39 -9.85
C ALA A 56 35.06 -5.10 -9.05
N ASP A 57 35.34 -4.61 -7.84
CA ASP A 57 36.26 -5.21 -6.87
C ASP A 57 35.67 -6.44 -6.14
N GLY A 58 34.41 -6.80 -6.44
CA GLY A 58 33.70 -7.92 -5.84
C GLY A 58 32.99 -7.61 -4.53
N THR A 59 33.12 -6.39 -3.99
CA THR A 59 32.42 -5.97 -2.77
C THR A 59 30.92 -5.77 -3.01
N LEU A 60 30.13 -5.88 -1.94
CA LEU A 60 28.69 -5.60 -1.98
C LEU A 60 28.40 -4.20 -1.43
N GLU A 61 27.52 -3.49 -2.11
CA GLU A 61 27.02 -2.18 -1.70
C GLU A 61 25.49 -2.16 -1.83
N PRO A 62 24.74 -1.53 -0.91
CA PRO A 62 23.32 -1.29 -1.11
C PRO A 62 23.07 -0.52 -2.40
N ARG A 63 22.02 -0.85 -3.16
CA ARG A 63 21.70 -0.10 -4.40
C ARG A 63 21.42 1.37 -4.13
N GLN A 64 20.77 1.67 -3.00
CA GLN A 64 20.55 3.03 -2.49
C GLN A 64 21.85 3.84 -2.27
N GLY A 65 22.99 3.15 -2.09
CA GLY A 65 24.34 3.73 -2.02
C GLY A 65 25.14 3.30 -0.79
N GLY A 66 26.43 3.67 -0.78
CA GLY A 66 27.29 3.51 0.39
C GLY A 66 26.85 4.37 1.60
N LYS A 67 27.50 4.15 2.75
CA LYS A 67 27.13 4.72 4.06
C LYS A 67 26.91 6.25 4.05
N LEU A 68 27.80 7.01 3.38
CA LEU A 68 27.70 8.48 3.31
C LEU A 68 26.47 8.95 2.52
N LYS A 69 26.14 8.28 1.41
CA LYS A 69 24.95 8.62 0.59
C LYS A 69 23.67 8.30 1.36
N ILE A 70 23.62 7.19 2.09
CA ILE A 70 22.49 6.86 2.96
C ILE A 70 22.31 7.92 4.04
N LEU A 71 23.39 8.33 4.71
CA LEU A 71 23.34 9.36 5.75
C LEU A 71 22.89 10.73 5.21
N ALA A 72 23.36 11.11 4.02
CA ALA A 72 22.95 12.36 3.36
C ALA A 72 21.45 12.38 3.02
N ASN A 73 20.85 11.22 2.77
CA ASN A 73 19.42 11.06 2.43
C ASN A 73 18.54 10.77 3.65
N LEU A 74 19.06 10.85 4.88
CA LEU A 74 18.33 10.48 6.10
C LEU A 74 17.07 11.34 6.32
N PHE A 75 17.16 12.65 6.06
CA PHE A 75 16.06 13.59 6.33
C PHE A 75 14.97 13.57 5.26
N ALA A 76 15.30 13.10 4.06
CA ALA A 76 14.37 12.95 2.95
C ALA A 76 14.88 11.84 2.03
N ASN A 77 14.34 10.64 2.20
CA ASN A 77 14.73 9.51 1.36
C ASN A 77 14.08 9.65 -0.03
N PRO A 78 14.84 9.86 -1.11
CA PRO A 78 14.29 10.07 -2.45
C PRO A 78 13.67 8.79 -3.05
N ASN A 79 13.97 7.63 -2.50
CA ASN A 79 13.52 6.34 -3.01
C ASN A 79 12.37 5.74 -2.18
N LEU A 80 11.83 6.49 -1.22
CA LEU A 80 10.77 6.02 -0.33
C LEU A 80 9.44 5.94 -1.10
N PRO A 81 8.78 4.76 -1.18
CA PRO A 81 7.45 4.67 -1.77
C PRO A 81 6.46 5.53 -0.99
N GLN A 82 5.68 6.34 -1.71
CA GLN A 82 4.61 7.15 -1.14
C GLN A 82 3.35 6.32 -0.93
N ILE A 83 2.39 6.85 -0.17
CA ILE A 83 1.14 6.14 0.12
C ILE A 83 0.37 5.79 -1.16
N ASP A 84 0.44 6.63 -2.20
CA ASP A 84 -0.23 6.42 -3.49
C ASP A 84 0.37 5.28 -4.33
N GLU A 85 1.59 4.86 -3.99
CA GLU A 85 2.25 3.69 -4.57
C GLU A 85 1.75 2.40 -3.89
N TYR A 86 1.17 2.51 -2.69
CA TYR A 86 0.39 1.45 -2.06
C TYR A 86 -1.08 1.61 -2.44
N TYR A 87 -1.83 2.38 -1.65
CA TYR A 87 -3.19 2.90 -1.88
C TYR A 87 -3.56 3.82 -0.71
N GLU A 88 -4.47 4.77 -0.93
CA GLU A 88 -5.10 5.49 0.17
C GLU A 88 -6.09 4.55 0.90
N PRO A 89 -5.87 4.16 2.16
CA PRO A 89 -6.80 3.31 2.89
C PRO A 89 -8.15 4.01 3.05
N PHE A 90 -9.23 3.27 2.79
CA PHE A 90 -10.59 3.79 2.81
C PHE A 90 -11.52 2.91 3.64
N THR A 91 -12.57 3.53 4.15
CA THR A 91 -13.73 2.91 4.78
C THR A 91 -15.00 3.47 4.14
N TYR A 92 -16.18 3.09 4.63
CA TYR A 92 -17.46 3.60 4.14
C TYR A 92 -18.31 4.16 5.28
N ASP A 93 -19.12 5.17 4.96
CA ASP A 93 -20.13 5.72 5.86
C ASP A 93 -21.36 4.79 5.94
N TYR A 94 -21.19 3.64 6.59
CA TYR A 94 -22.25 2.65 6.77
C TYR A 94 -23.39 3.18 7.66
N GLU A 95 -23.08 4.10 8.58
CA GLU A 95 -24.06 4.64 9.51
C GLU A 95 -25.13 5.48 8.80
N HIS A 96 -24.77 6.14 7.68
CA HIS A 96 -25.72 6.84 6.82
C HIS A 96 -26.87 5.94 6.35
N LEU A 97 -26.62 4.66 6.10
CA LEU A 97 -27.66 3.72 5.66
C LEU A 97 -28.74 3.47 6.73
N GLN A 98 -28.39 3.62 8.00
CA GLN A 98 -29.29 3.35 9.13
C GLN A 98 -29.96 4.63 9.66
N LYS A 99 -29.26 5.76 9.58
CA LYS A 99 -29.69 7.03 10.18
C LYS A 99 -30.24 8.04 9.16
N ALA A 100 -30.19 7.76 7.86
CA ALA A 100 -30.69 8.69 6.86
C ALA A 100 -32.16 9.04 7.12
N PRO A 101 -32.52 10.35 7.10
CA PRO A 101 -33.91 10.75 7.16
C PRO A 101 -34.65 10.30 5.89
N LEU A 102 -35.97 10.45 5.88
CA LEU A 102 -36.76 10.21 4.67
C LEU A 102 -36.28 11.15 3.55
N VAL A 103 -35.76 10.55 2.48
CA VAL A 103 -35.23 11.25 1.29
C VAL A 103 -35.81 10.61 0.03
N GLN A 104 -35.81 11.36 -1.08
CA GLN A 104 -36.38 10.86 -2.34
C GLN A 104 -35.54 9.76 -2.99
N THR A 105 -34.22 9.79 -2.82
CA THR A 105 -33.30 8.81 -3.38
C THR A 105 -32.76 7.90 -2.27
N PRO A 106 -32.62 6.58 -2.52
CA PRO A 106 -32.07 5.66 -1.53
C PRO A 106 -30.70 6.12 -0.99
N PRO A 107 -30.45 6.05 0.33
CA PRO A 107 -29.16 6.40 0.90
C PRO A 107 -28.07 5.42 0.45
N THR A 108 -26.84 5.91 0.31
CA THR A 108 -25.67 5.10 -0.07
C THR A 108 -24.50 5.33 0.88
N ALA A 109 -23.73 4.29 1.17
CA ALA A 109 -22.50 4.41 1.95
C ALA A 109 -21.36 4.85 1.03
N ARG A 110 -20.99 6.14 1.09
CA ARG A 110 -19.89 6.70 0.29
C ARG A 110 -18.53 6.34 0.91
N PRO A 111 -17.47 6.19 0.10
CA PRO A 111 -16.13 5.96 0.61
C PRO A 111 -15.59 7.19 1.34
N VAL A 112 -14.82 6.94 2.40
CA VAL A 112 -14.18 7.92 3.26
C VAL A 112 -12.72 7.52 3.44
N SER A 113 -11.82 8.47 3.25
CA SER A 113 -10.38 8.29 3.48
C SER A 113 -10.11 8.06 4.97
N VAL A 114 -9.38 6.99 5.31
CA VAL A 114 -8.93 6.73 6.68
C VAL A 114 -7.83 7.73 7.08
N LEU A 115 -7.06 8.23 6.12
CA LEU A 115 -5.99 9.20 6.37
C LEU A 115 -6.51 10.59 6.71
N THR A 116 -7.55 11.04 6.00
CA THR A 116 -8.04 12.44 6.09
C THR A 116 -9.43 12.57 6.71
N GLY A 117 -10.19 11.47 6.83
CA GLY A 117 -11.59 11.49 7.25
C GLY A 117 -12.55 12.12 6.24
N ARG A 118 -12.07 12.50 5.05
CA ARG A 118 -12.88 13.17 4.02
C ARG A 118 -13.56 12.16 3.10
N LYS A 119 -14.73 12.53 2.58
CA LYS A 119 -15.41 11.76 1.55
C LYS A 119 -14.55 11.71 0.29
N MET A 120 -14.42 10.52 -0.26
CA MET A 120 -13.77 10.30 -1.54
C MET A 120 -14.82 10.35 -2.65
N GLU A 121 -14.47 10.96 -3.78
CA GLU A 121 -15.32 10.93 -4.96
C GLU A 121 -15.31 9.55 -5.62
N LYS A 122 -14.14 8.92 -5.67
CA LYS A 122 -13.95 7.57 -6.21
C LYS A 122 -12.76 6.90 -5.53
N ILE A 123 -12.81 5.57 -5.40
CA ILE A 123 -11.64 4.75 -5.07
C ILE A 123 -10.92 4.45 -6.38
N GLU A 124 -9.66 4.84 -6.47
CA GLU A 124 -8.86 4.71 -7.71
C GLU A 124 -7.88 3.53 -7.68
N TRP A 125 -7.57 3.00 -6.50
CA TRP A 125 -6.63 1.90 -6.35
C TRP A 125 -6.86 1.11 -5.05
N GLY A 126 -6.22 -0.06 -4.96
CA GLY A 126 -6.24 -0.94 -3.78
C GLY A 126 -5.08 -1.93 -3.79
N PRO A 127 -4.87 -2.68 -2.68
CA PRO A 127 -3.71 -3.56 -2.51
C PRO A 127 -3.73 -4.81 -3.41
N ASN A 128 -4.87 -5.09 -4.05
CA ASN A 128 -5.06 -6.19 -5.00
C ASN A 128 -5.98 -5.72 -6.14
N TRP A 129 -5.57 -4.64 -6.81
CA TRP A 129 -6.35 -4.02 -7.90
C TRP A 129 -6.21 -4.76 -9.23
N GLU A 130 -5.14 -5.54 -9.39
CA GLU A 130 -4.80 -6.38 -10.56
C GLU A 130 -5.15 -7.85 -10.33
#